data_AF-A0A2E7LNG1-F1
#
_entry.id   AF-A0A2E7LNG1-F1
#
_cell.length_a   1.000
_cell.length_b   1.000
_cell.length_c   1.000
_cell.angle_alpha   90.00
_cell.angle_beta   90.00
_cell.angle_gamma   90.00
#
_symmetry.space_group_name_H-M   'P 1'
#
loop_
_entity.id
_entity.type
_entity.pdbx_description
1 polymer ?
#
loop_
_entity_poly.entity_id
_entity_poly.type
_entity_poly.pdbx_seq_one_letter_code
_entity_poly.pdbx_strand_id
1 'polypeptide(L)'
;MRILTGQAPPDYLKMYLMEQSHLRINEIFYSIQGESTWVGKPCIFLRLTGCPHRCHYCDTSYAFKEGSKRSVESVLIEIGKYPSKLVEVTGGEPLAQKQILPVMTQLCDENYTVLLETSGSQDLKSVDRRVIKIVDIKTPNSGAPNSFDMKNLDHLTSCD
;
A
#
# COMPACT_ATOMS: atom_id res chain seq x y z
N MET A 1 41.10 3.55 11.15
CA MET A 1 39.74 3.17 11.57
C MET A 1 38.82 3.22 10.35
N ARG A 2 38.78 2.15 9.56
CA ARG A 2 37.95 2.04 8.35
C ARG A 2 36.61 1.47 8.77
N ILE A 3 35.56 2.29 8.74
CA ILE A 3 34.18 1.81 8.87
C ILE A 3 33.83 1.15 7.55
N LEU A 4 33.70 -0.17 7.55
CA LEU A 4 33.17 -0.94 6.44
C LEU A 4 31.67 -0.68 6.36
N THR A 5 31.27 0.09 5.35
CA THR A 5 29.88 0.30 4.95
C THR A 5 29.35 -0.95 4.26
N GLY A 6 28.20 -1.49 4.69
CA GLY A 6 27.38 -2.33 3.82
C GLY A 6 26.72 -3.59 4.38
N GLN A 7 26.72 -3.84 5.69
CA GLN A 7 25.87 -4.92 6.23
C GLN A 7 24.45 -4.41 6.46
N ALA A 8 23.47 -5.09 5.84
CA ALA A 8 22.06 -4.90 6.14
C ALA A 8 21.84 -5.09 7.65
N PRO A 9 20.95 -4.29 8.27
CA PRO A 9 20.68 -4.43 9.69
C PRO A 9 20.20 -5.86 10.01
N PRO A 10 20.58 -6.43 11.16
CA PRO A 10 20.08 -7.72 11.61
C PRO A 10 18.55 -7.76 11.64
N ASP A 11 17.93 -8.92 11.41
CA ASP A 11 16.47 -9.06 11.29
C ASP A 11 15.70 -8.44 12.47
N TYR A 12 16.23 -8.55 13.69
CA TYR A 12 15.65 -7.94 14.89
C TYR A 12 15.66 -6.40 14.85
N LEU A 13 16.68 -5.77 14.27
CA LEU A 13 16.77 -4.32 14.16
C LEU A 13 15.81 -3.79 13.09
N LYS A 14 15.60 -4.58 12.03
CA LYS A 14 14.62 -4.29 10.97
C LYS A 14 13.18 -4.40 11.51
N MET A 15 12.91 -5.44 12.30
CA MET A 15 11.65 -5.63 13.02
C MET A 15 11.42 -4.50 14.04
N TYR A 16 12.43 -4.13 14.83
CA TYR A 16 12.35 -3.02 15.79
C TYR A 16 12.09 -1.67 15.11
N LEU A 17 12.77 -1.37 13.99
CA LEU A 17 12.52 -0.15 13.22
C LEU A 17 11.12 -0.13 12.60
N MET A 18 10.59 -1.31 12.25
CA MET A 18 9.22 -1.46 11.77
C MET A 18 8.19 -1.26 12.89
N GLU A 19 8.42 -1.79 14.08
CA GLU A 19 7.61 -1.55 15.29
C GLU A 19 7.55 -0.05 15.66
N GLN A 20 8.66 0.68 15.48
CA GLN A 20 8.72 2.12 15.73
C GLN A 20 8.19 2.97 14.55
N SER A 21 7.86 2.35 13.42
CA SER A 21 7.37 3.07 12.24
C SER A 21 5.88 3.39 12.36
N HIS A 22 5.48 4.52 11.77
CA HIS A 22 4.11 5.01 11.80
C HIS A 22 3.59 5.26 10.40
N LEU A 23 2.29 5.06 10.21
CA LEU A 23 1.54 5.37 9.01
C LEU A 23 0.48 6.42 9.35
N ARG A 24 0.12 7.26 8.38
CA ARG A 24 -1.12 8.04 8.42
C ARG A 24 -2.21 7.20 7.77
N ILE A 25 -3.16 6.77 8.58
CA ILE A 25 -4.27 5.92 8.16
C ILE A 25 -5.54 6.76 8.16
N ASN A 26 -6.27 6.73 7.04
CA ASN A 26 -7.58 7.32 6.94
C ASN A 26 -8.61 6.41 7.63
N GLU A 27 -8.66 5.14 7.21
CA GLU A 27 -9.57 4.14 7.76
C GLU A 27 -9.04 2.71 7.58
N ILE A 28 -9.51 1.81 8.44
CA ILE A 28 -9.38 0.35 8.26
C ILE A 28 -10.78 -0.21 8.46
N PHE A 29 -11.28 -0.96 7.48
CA PHE A 29 -12.63 -1.52 7.55
C PHE A 29 -12.72 -2.85 6.80
N TYR A 30 -13.79 -3.59 7.06
CA TYR A 30 -14.06 -4.89 6.45
C TYR A 30 -15.35 -4.83 5.64
N SER A 31 -15.26 -5.15 4.36
CA SER A 31 -16.36 -5.05 3.40
C SER A 31 -16.19 -6.07 2.27
N ILE A 32 -16.86 -5.86 1.14
CA ILE A 32 -16.73 -6.65 -0.08
C ILE A 32 -15.93 -5.84 -1.11
N GLN A 33 -14.96 -6.49 -1.78
CA GLN A 33 -14.25 -5.93 -2.92
C GLN A 33 -15.22 -5.60 -4.06
N GLY A 34 -15.23 -4.35 -4.51
CA GLY A 34 -16.08 -3.86 -5.58
C GLY A 34 -15.48 -4.00 -6.98
N GLU A 35 -14.15 -4.12 -7.10
CA GLU A 35 -13.43 -3.98 -8.36
C GLU A 35 -12.39 -5.09 -8.59
N SER A 36 -11.72 -5.06 -9.75
CA SER A 36 -10.71 -6.03 -10.21
C SER A 36 -11.20 -7.48 -10.32
N THR A 37 -10.26 -8.42 -10.49
CA THR A 37 -10.51 -9.87 -10.49
C THR A 37 -11.01 -10.39 -9.13
N TRP A 38 -10.91 -9.58 -8.07
CA TRP A 38 -11.30 -9.92 -6.70
C TRP A 38 -12.71 -9.47 -6.32
N VAL A 39 -13.48 -8.90 -7.25
CA VAL A 39 -14.86 -8.45 -7.02
C VAL A 39 -15.73 -9.52 -6.34
N GLY A 40 -16.51 -9.10 -5.35
CA GLY A 40 -17.42 -9.96 -4.59
C GLY A 40 -16.77 -10.72 -3.42
N LYS A 41 -15.45 -10.59 -3.20
CA LYS A 41 -14.75 -11.26 -2.10
C LYS A 41 -14.77 -10.40 -0.82
N PRO A 42 -14.93 -11.01 0.38
CA PRO A 42 -14.73 -10.29 1.63
C PRO A 42 -13.28 -9.82 1.77
N CYS A 43 -13.09 -8.51 1.96
CA CYS A 43 -11.81 -7.83 1.91
C CYS A 43 -11.66 -6.86 3.08
N ILE A 44 -10.47 -6.81 3.65
CA ILE A 44 -10.06 -5.81 4.63
C ILE A 44 -9.42 -4.67 3.85
N PHE A 45 -9.94 -3.46 3.98
CA PHE A 45 -9.39 -2.28 3.34
C PHE A 45 -8.50 -1.53 4.33
N LEU A 46 -7.24 -1.32 3.98
CA LEU A 46 -6.29 -0.46 4.66
C LEU A 46 -6.13 0.81 3.81
N ARG A 47 -6.91 1.86 4.13
CA ARG A 47 -6.88 3.13 3.41
C ARG A 47 -5.90 4.09 4.07
N LEU A 48 -4.81 4.42 3.38
CA LEU A 48 -3.82 5.39 3.83
C LEU A 48 -4.28 6.83 3.56
N THR A 49 -3.65 7.79 4.25
CA THR A 49 -3.86 9.22 4.02
C THR A 49 -2.79 9.79 3.09
N GLY A 50 -3.19 10.71 2.22
CA GLY A 50 -2.32 11.51 1.37
C GLY A 50 -2.23 10.97 -0.05
N CYS A 51 -2.26 11.87 -1.03
CA CYS A 51 -2.05 11.58 -2.45
C CYS A 51 -1.27 12.75 -3.07
N PRO A 52 -0.28 12.51 -3.96
CA PRO A 52 0.35 13.58 -4.71
C PRO A 52 -0.59 14.19 -5.78
N HIS A 53 -1.63 13.45 -6.18
CA HIS A 53 -2.57 13.87 -7.23
C HIS A 53 -3.78 14.61 -6.65
N ARG A 54 -4.44 15.40 -7.49
CA ARG A 54 -5.72 16.08 -7.19
C ARG A 54 -6.73 15.79 -8.28
N CYS A 55 -7.00 14.50 -8.48
CA CYS A 55 -7.84 14.06 -9.58
C CYS A 55 -9.23 14.71 -9.53
N HIS A 56 -9.69 15.28 -10.63
CA HIS A 56 -10.96 16.02 -10.71
C HIS A 56 -12.18 15.16 -10.35
N TYR A 57 -12.12 13.86 -10.60
CA TYR A 57 -13.19 12.88 -10.34
C TYR A 57 -12.83 11.91 -9.20
N CYS A 58 -11.97 12.31 -8.26
CA CYS A 58 -11.66 11.48 -7.10
C CYS A 58 -12.87 11.39 -6.16
N ASP A 59 -13.42 10.19 -6.02
CA ASP A 59 -14.49 9.85 -5.08
C ASP A 59 -14.03 9.81 -3.61
N THR A 60 -12.73 9.60 -3.39
CA THR A 60 -12.10 9.41 -2.07
C THR A 60 -11.24 10.63 -1.68
N SER A 61 -11.69 11.83 -2.03
CA SER A 61 -10.93 13.07 -1.78
C SER A 61 -10.69 13.38 -0.29
N TYR A 62 -11.53 12.84 0.61
CA TYR A 62 -11.35 12.92 2.06
C TYR A 62 -10.02 12.30 2.52
N ALA A 63 -9.57 11.22 1.87
CA ALA A 63 -8.29 10.56 2.15
C ALA A 63 -7.07 11.41 1.81
N PHE A 64 -7.21 12.58 1.17
CA PHE A 64 -6.08 13.48 0.91
C PHE A 64 -5.51 14.13 2.18
N LYS A 65 -6.34 14.33 3.21
CA LYS A 65 -5.96 15.08 4.42
C LYS A 65 -6.42 14.43 5.71
N GLU A 66 -7.55 13.74 5.69
CA GLU A 66 -8.13 13.14 6.88
C GLU A 66 -7.41 11.84 7.25
N GLY A 67 -7.36 11.57 8.55
CA GLY A 67 -6.74 10.37 9.10
C GLY A 67 -5.90 10.67 10.33
N SER A 68 -5.39 9.61 10.95
CA SER A 68 -4.60 9.66 12.17
C SER A 68 -3.27 8.94 12.00
N LYS A 69 -2.25 9.40 12.74
CA LYS A 69 -0.96 8.72 12.80
C LYS A 69 -1.12 7.50 13.70
N ARG A 70 -0.85 6.31 13.15
CA ARG A 70 -0.92 5.02 13.85
C ARG A 70 0.42 4.30 13.77
N SER A 71 0.80 3.55 14.81
CA SER A 71 1.95 2.64 14.73
C SER A 71 1.60 1.48 13.80
N VAL A 72 2.61 0.93 13.12
CA VAL A 72 2.45 -0.26 12.28
C VAL A 72 1.88 -1.43 13.08
N GLU A 73 2.37 -1.64 14.30
CA GLU A 73 1.84 -2.66 15.22
C GLU A 73 0.32 -2.51 15.41
N SER A 74 -0.17 -1.30 15.72
CA SER A 74 -1.60 -1.07 15.92
C SER A 74 -2.43 -1.33 14.66
N VAL A 75 -1.85 -1.13 13.47
CA VAL A 75 -2.50 -1.39 12.18
C VAL A 75 -2.62 -2.89 11.94
N LEU A 76 -1.54 -3.64 12.16
CA LEU A 76 -1.52 -5.09 12.01
C LEU A 76 -2.47 -5.77 13.00
N ILE A 77 -2.49 -5.32 14.26
CA ILE A 77 -3.44 -5.79 15.28
C ILE A 77 -4.89 -5.54 14.83
N GLU A 78 -5.18 -4.38 14.21
CA GLU A 78 -6.53 -4.08 13.71
C GLU A 78 -6.93 -5.00 12.56
N ILE A 79 -6.05 -5.20 11.58
CA ILE A 79 -6.27 -6.11 10.45
C ILE A 79 -6.51 -7.53 10.94
N GLY A 80 -5.76 -7.98 11.95
CA GLY A 80 -5.89 -9.31 12.56
C GLY A 80 -7.23 -9.59 13.23
N LYS A 81 -8.07 -8.58 13.49
CA LYS A 81 -9.41 -8.77 14.07
C LYS A 81 -10.44 -9.31 13.09
N TYR A 82 -10.20 -9.16 11.78
CA TYR A 82 -11.15 -9.54 10.76
C TYR A 82 -10.92 -10.98 10.28
N PRO A 83 -11.99 -11.69 9.85
CA PRO A 83 -11.88 -13.10 9.49
C PRO A 83 -11.28 -13.35 8.10
N SER A 84 -11.22 -12.32 7.24
CA SER A 84 -10.66 -12.48 5.89
C SER A 84 -9.14 -12.45 5.89
N LYS A 85 -8.55 -13.18 4.93
CA LYS A 85 -7.12 -13.11 4.61
C LYS A 85 -6.83 -12.31 3.34
N LEU A 86 -7.83 -11.63 2.77
CA LEU A 86 -7.66 -10.69 1.67
C LEU A 86 -7.59 -9.27 2.23
N VAL A 87 -6.49 -8.56 1.96
CA VAL A 87 -6.28 -7.17 2.38
C VAL A 87 -6.00 -6.33 1.14
N GLU A 88 -6.75 -5.25 0.96
CA GLU A 88 -6.42 -4.21 0.00
C GLU A 88 -5.76 -3.02 0.69
N VAL A 89 -4.56 -2.68 0.22
CA VAL A 89 -3.85 -1.46 0.59
C VAL A 89 -4.13 -0.40 -0.47
N THR A 90 -4.78 0.69 -0.05
CA THR A 90 -5.28 1.74 -0.94
C THR A 90 -5.15 3.13 -0.29
N GLY A 91 -5.60 4.19 -0.97
CA GLY A 91 -5.88 5.53 -0.43
C GLY A 91 -4.67 6.38 0.00
N GLY A 92 -4.79 7.70 -0.04
CA GLY A 92 -4.93 8.34 -1.34
C GLY A 92 -3.99 7.62 -2.32
N GLU A 93 -2.70 7.92 -2.30
CA GLU A 93 -1.68 7.08 -2.95
C GLU A 93 -0.87 6.33 -1.88
N PRO A 94 -1.06 5.01 -1.71
CA PRO A 94 -0.43 4.26 -0.62
C PRO A 94 1.11 4.31 -0.69
N LEU A 95 1.69 4.28 -1.89
CA LEU A 95 3.15 4.31 -2.07
C LEU A 95 3.79 5.69 -1.81
N ALA A 96 2.99 6.71 -1.49
CA ALA A 96 3.47 7.98 -0.94
C ALA A 96 4.00 7.83 0.50
N GLN A 97 3.64 6.76 1.22
CA GLN A 97 4.17 6.44 2.54
C GLN A 97 5.04 5.17 2.48
N LYS A 98 6.36 5.32 2.29
CA LYS A 98 7.29 4.19 2.08
C LYS A 98 7.29 3.13 3.19
N GLN A 99 6.83 3.49 4.38
CA GLN A 99 6.64 2.58 5.51
C GLN A 99 5.60 1.47 5.21
N ILE A 100 4.75 1.63 4.19
CA ILE A 100 3.78 0.60 3.80
C ILE A 100 4.42 -0.63 3.16
N LEU A 101 5.59 -0.48 2.53
CA LEU A 101 6.30 -1.57 1.84
C LEU A 101 6.62 -2.76 2.77
N PRO A 102 7.28 -2.57 3.93
CA PRO A 102 7.50 -3.68 4.85
C PRO A 102 6.20 -4.22 5.45
N VAL A 103 5.14 -3.40 5.61
CA VAL A 103 3.83 -3.86 6.11
C VAL A 103 3.19 -4.84 5.13
N MET A 104 3.19 -4.54 3.83
CA MET A 104 2.69 -5.47 2.82
C MET A 104 3.49 -6.77 2.79
N THR A 105 4.82 -6.68 2.93
CA THR A 105 5.70 -7.86 3.02
C THR A 105 5.31 -8.74 4.21
N GLN A 106 5.15 -8.14 5.40
CA GLN A 106 4.75 -8.87 6.60
C GLN A 106 3.37 -9.50 6.47
N LEU A 107 2.39 -8.80 5.89
CA LEU A 107 1.07 -9.37 5.64
C LEU A 107 1.17 -10.61 4.74
N CYS A 108 1.99 -10.58 3.68
CA CYS A 108 2.26 -11.76 2.86
C CYS A 108 2.93 -12.89 3.67
N ASP A 109 3.85 -12.57 4.59
CA ASP A 109 4.49 -13.55 5.48
C ASP A 109 3.49 -14.20 6.45
N GLU A 110 2.44 -13.47 6.83
CA GLU A 110 1.32 -13.92 7.67
C GLU A 110 0.18 -14.59 6.86
N ASN A 111 0.48 -15.02 5.64
CA ASN A 111 -0.45 -15.69 4.70
C ASN A 111 -1.68 -14.86 4.31
N TYR A 112 -1.59 -13.54 4.34
CA TYR A 112 -2.57 -12.69 3.67
C TYR A 112 -2.32 -12.65 2.16
N THR A 113 -3.40 -12.64 1.38
CA THR A 113 -3.38 -12.15 0.01
C THR A 113 -3.49 -10.63 0.06
N VAL A 114 -2.48 -9.94 -0.48
CA VAL A 114 -2.38 -8.49 -0.41
C VAL A 114 -2.58 -7.90 -1.81
N LEU A 115 -3.57 -7.02 -1.93
CA LEU A 115 -3.82 -6.18 -3.09
C LEU A 115 -3.24 -4.79 -2.83
N LEU A 116 -2.64 -4.18 -3.85
CA LEU A 116 -2.19 -2.80 -3.83
C LEU A 116 -2.91 -2.04 -4.94
N GLU A 117 -3.79 -1.12 -4.58
CA GLU A 117 -4.36 -0.17 -5.52
C GLU A 117 -3.51 1.10 -5.57
N THR A 118 -3.00 1.43 -6.75
CA THR A 118 -2.07 2.56 -6.93
C THR A 118 -2.29 3.25 -8.27
N SER A 119 -1.97 4.54 -8.34
CA SER A 119 -1.92 5.27 -9.62
C SER A 119 -0.76 4.82 -10.52
N GLY A 120 0.22 4.09 -9.97
CA GLY A 120 1.45 3.74 -10.65
C GLY A 120 2.36 4.94 -10.91
N SER A 121 2.18 6.04 -10.18
CA SER A 121 3.08 7.22 -10.25
C SER A 121 4.34 7.09 -9.38
N GLN A 122 4.39 6.07 -8.52
CA GLN A 122 5.58 5.70 -7.75
C GLN A 122 6.13 4.37 -8.27
N ASP A 123 7.44 4.20 -8.14
CA ASP A 123 8.17 2.99 -8.53
C ASP A 123 7.65 1.74 -7.77
N LEU A 124 7.24 0.72 -8.54
CA LEU A 124 6.77 -0.57 -8.06
C LEU A 124 7.89 -1.58 -7.78
N LYS A 125 9.15 -1.29 -8.14
CA LYS A 125 10.29 -2.20 -7.99
C LYS A 125 10.46 -2.74 -6.57
N SER A 126 10.15 -1.92 -5.56
CA SER A 126 10.32 -2.26 -4.14
C SER A 126 9.10 -2.94 -3.53
N VAL A 127 8.01 -3.10 -4.29
CA VAL A 127 6.83 -3.82 -3.85
C VAL A 127 7.15 -5.32 -3.87
N ASP A 128 6.82 -6.02 -2.78
CA ASP A 128 6.99 -7.47 -2.69
C ASP A 128 6.29 -8.15 -3.89
N ARG A 129 6.98 -9.10 -4.53
CA ARG A 129 6.47 -9.76 -5.74
C ARG A 129 5.18 -10.56 -5.50
N ARG A 130 4.88 -10.91 -4.25
CA ARG A 130 3.63 -11.59 -3.84
C ARG A 130 2.42 -10.66 -3.76
N VAL A 131 2.64 -9.34 -3.68
CA VAL A 131 1.57 -8.34 -3.67
C VAL A 131 1.04 -8.18 -5.09
N ILE A 132 -0.29 -8.30 -5.22
CA ILE A 132 -1.01 -8.11 -6.47
C ILE A 132 -1.20 -6.60 -6.68
N LYS A 133 -0.64 -6.04 -7.75
CA LYS A 133 -0.74 -4.60 -8.04
C LYS A 133 -1.87 -4.32 -9.01
N ILE A 134 -2.86 -3.58 -8.55
CA ILE A 134 -3.94 -3.03 -9.36
C ILE A 134 -3.56 -1.59 -9.70
N VAL A 135 -3.28 -1.32 -10.98
CA VAL A 135 -2.73 -0.04 -11.44
C VAL A 135 -3.79 0.77 -12.19
N ASP A 136 -4.18 1.89 -11.60
CA ASP A 136 -5.13 2.83 -12.20
C ASP A 136 -4.41 4.01 -12.86
N ILE A 137 -4.04 3.84 -14.12
CA ILE A 137 -3.44 4.90 -14.93
C ILE A 137 -4.44 6.05 -15.05
N LYS A 138 -4.06 7.24 -14.57
CA LYS A 138 -4.94 8.40 -14.54
C LYS A 138 -5.08 8.99 -15.95
N THR A 139 -6.32 9.07 -16.42
CA THR A 139 -6.66 9.61 -17.75
C THR A 139 -6.37 11.12 -17.82
N PRO A 140 -6.31 11.73 -19.02
CA PRO A 140 -6.04 13.17 -19.13
C PRO A 140 -7.02 14.06 -18.34
N ASN A 141 -8.29 13.69 -18.30
CA ASN A 141 -9.32 14.46 -17.58
C ASN A 141 -9.21 14.33 -16.05
N SER A 142 -8.28 13.52 -15.54
CA SER A 142 -8.00 13.49 -14.11
C SER A 142 -7.38 14.80 -13.63
N GLY A 143 -6.68 15.55 -14.49
CA GLY A 143 -5.80 16.63 -14.03
C GLY A 143 -4.43 16.16 -13.52
N ALA A 144 -4.14 14.86 -13.66
CA ALA A 144 -2.81 14.26 -13.49
C ALA A 144 -2.41 13.42 -14.74
N PRO A 145 -2.50 13.99 -15.97
CA PRO A 145 -2.08 13.28 -17.19
C PRO A 145 -0.61 12.87 -17.11
N ASN A 146 -0.26 11.76 -17.75
CA ASN A 146 1.12 11.28 -17.88
C ASN A 146 1.85 11.08 -16.55
N SER A 147 1.11 10.90 -15.45
CA SER A 147 1.66 10.71 -14.11
C SER A 147 2.16 9.28 -13.86
N PHE A 148 1.78 8.32 -14.72
CA PHE A 148 2.22 6.93 -14.62
C PHE A 148 3.69 6.78 -15.01
N ASP A 149 4.48 6.10 -14.17
CA ASP A 149 5.85 5.74 -14.51
C ASP A 149 5.85 4.49 -15.39
N MET A 150 6.18 4.64 -16.67
CA MET A 150 6.19 3.55 -17.65
C MET A 150 7.11 2.39 -17.26
N LYS A 151 8.14 2.61 -16.43
CA LYS A 151 9.02 1.53 -15.94
C LYS A 151 8.29 0.53 -15.06
N ASN A 152 7.15 0.93 -14.47
CA ASN A 152 6.35 0.04 -13.64
C ASN A 152 5.80 -1.15 -14.42
N LEU A 153 5.67 -1.06 -15.74
CA LEU A 153 5.29 -2.20 -16.57
C LEU A 153 6.27 -3.38 -16.45
N ASP A 154 7.56 -3.11 -16.21
CA ASP A 154 8.59 -4.15 -16.01
C ASP A 154 8.49 -4.83 -14.63
N HIS A 155 7.64 -4.32 -13.74
CA HIS A 155 7.47 -4.79 -12.36
C HIS A 155 6.10 -5.44 -12.12
N LEU A 156 5.27 -5.49 -13.15
CA LEU A 156 4.01 -6.24 -13.17
C LEU A 156 4.29 -7.72 -13.47
N THR A 157 3.36 -8.55 -13.02
CA THR A 157 3.37 -10.01 -13.16
C THR A 157 2.08 -10.47 -13.84
N SER A 158 1.99 -11.75 -14.19
CA SER A 158 0.76 -12.31 -14.78
C SER A 158 -0.44 -12.36 -13.82
N CYS A 159 -0.22 -12.03 -12.54
CA CYS A 159 -1.25 -12.03 -11.50
C CYS A 159 -1.77 -10.63 -11.16
N ASP A 160 -1.17 -9.60 -11.77
CA ASP A 160 -1.48 -8.17 -11.58
C ASP A 160 -2.57 -7.71 -12.58
#